data_AF-A0A0D0DKV9-F1
#
_entry.id   AF-A0A0D0DKV9-F1
#
_cell.length_a   1.000
_cell.length_b   1.000
_cell.length_c   1.000
_cell.angle_alpha   90.00
_cell.angle_beta   90.00
_cell.angle_gamma   90.00
#
_symmetry.space_group_name_H-M   'P 1'
#
loop_
_entity.id
_entity.type
_entity.pdbx_description
1 polymer ?
#
loop_
_entity_poly.entity_id
_entity_poly.type
_entity_poly.pdbx_seq_one_letter_code
_entity_poly.pdbx_strand_id
1 'polypeptide(L)'
;DQIIQVPGNFEEWLKNALFASQIISVVIDEAHCLTDWADFHPEYKELQCLRYILPDTIPIMITSAMLTKDMLTNALQLLHMHHDKLTAICQSSDCPLLKIGVRKIKYVLNTYADLAFLIPTGWKISDPLPPKFLIFFDNIQDAII
;
A
#
# COMPACT_ATOMS: atom_id res chain seq x y z
N ASP A 1 21.01 -4.15 -3.80
CA ASP A 1 20.56 -4.29 -2.41
C ASP A 1 19.40 -5.28 -2.39
N GLN A 2 19.31 -6.13 -1.37
CA GLN A 2 18.34 -7.22 -1.25
C GLN A 2 17.51 -6.96 0.02
N ILE A 3 16.20 -7.25 0.03
CA ILE A 3 15.35 -7.08 1.23
C ILE A 3 15.84 -7.96 2.38
N ILE A 4 16.61 -9.01 2.05
CA ILE A 4 17.16 -9.98 3.00
C ILE A 4 18.66 -9.79 3.22
N GLN A 5 19.24 -8.71 2.71
CA GLN A 5 20.53 -8.20 3.21
C GLN A 5 20.29 -7.28 4.42
N VAL A 6 19.40 -7.67 5.34
CA VAL A 6 19.38 -7.05 6.66
C VAL A 6 20.77 -7.30 7.26
N PRO A 7 21.53 -6.27 7.66
CA PRO A 7 22.81 -6.50 8.34
C PRO A 7 22.50 -7.21 9.67
N GLY A 8 22.68 -8.53 9.71
CA GLY A 8 22.40 -9.37 10.86
C GLY A 8 22.02 -10.79 10.50
N ASN A 9 22.08 -11.68 11.49
CA ASN A 9 21.87 -13.13 11.37
C ASN A 9 20.38 -13.52 11.12
N PHE A 10 19.53 -12.63 10.59
CA PHE A 10 18.08 -12.87 10.52
C PHE A 10 17.70 -14.13 9.73
N GLU A 11 18.36 -14.37 8.60
CA GLU A 11 18.19 -15.60 7.83
C GLU A 11 18.61 -16.85 8.65
N GLU A 12 19.68 -16.75 9.45
CA GLU A 12 20.14 -17.83 10.34
C GLU A 12 19.09 -18.16 11.41
N TRP A 13 18.43 -17.13 11.97
CA TRP A 13 17.33 -17.31 12.92
C TRP A 13 16.11 -17.94 12.26
N LEU A 14 15.74 -17.51 11.05
CA LEU A 14 14.63 -18.12 10.31
C LEU A 14 14.90 -19.58 9.94
N LYS A 15 16.16 -19.95 9.67
CA LYS A 15 16.59 -21.33 9.43
C LYS A 15 16.68 -22.17 10.71
N ASN A 16 16.73 -21.55 11.89
CA ASN A 16 16.77 -22.28 13.15
C ASN A 16 15.43 -22.98 13.39
N ALA A 17 15.44 -24.32 13.49
CA ALA A 17 14.23 -25.12 13.63
C ALA A 17 13.40 -24.79 14.88
N LEU A 18 14.05 -24.47 16.01
CA LEU A 18 13.34 -24.09 17.24
C LEU A 18 12.64 -22.75 17.08
N PHE A 19 13.25 -21.80 16.37
CA PHE A 19 12.62 -20.53 16.08
C PHE A 19 11.49 -20.69 15.04
N ALA A 20 11.76 -21.36 13.93
CA ALA A 20 10.77 -21.60 12.87
C ALA A 20 9.52 -22.33 13.38
N SER A 21 9.68 -23.28 14.30
CA SER A 21 8.55 -23.99 14.94
C SER A 21 7.63 -23.09 15.79
N GLN A 22 8.08 -21.90 16.17
CA GLN A 22 7.29 -20.91 16.91
C GLN A 22 6.60 -19.89 16.00
N ILE A 23 6.91 -19.88 14.70
CA ILE A 23 6.27 -18.99 13.73
C ILE A 23 4.89 -19.54 13.39
N ILE A 24 3.86 -18.74 13.66
CA ILE A 24 2.46 -19.10 13.42
C ILE A 24 2.05 -18.80 11.98
N SER A 25 2.51 -17.67 11.43
CA SER A 25 2.16 -17.23 10.07
C SER A 25 3.10 -16.13 9.60
N VAL A 26 3.20 -15.94 8.28
CA VAL A 26 3.81 -14.77 7.66
C VAL A 26 2.71 -13.91 7.04
N VAL A 27 2.73 -12.61 7.29
CA VAL A 27 1.78 -11.66 6.71
C VAL A 27 2.54 -10.67 5.84
N ILE A 28 2.15 -10.56 4.57
CA ILE A 28 2.68 -9.57 3.63
C ILE A 28 1.59 -8.53 3.42
N ASP A 29 1.81 -7.36 4.01
CA ASP A 29 0.94 -6.22 3.84
C ASP A 29 1.27 -5.42 2.58
N GLU A 30 0.27 -4.75 2.04
CA GLU A 30 0.32 -4.06 0.75
C GLU A 30 0.92 -4.90 -0.39
N ALA A 31 0.42 -6.13 -0.54
CA ALA A 31 0.89 -7.09 -1.54
C ALA A 31 0.79 -6.61 -3.00
N HIS A 32 0.06 -5.51 -3.26
CA HIS A 32 0.06 -4.84 -4.55
C HIS A 32 1.46 -4.35 -4.96
N CYS A 33 2.32 -4.00 -3.99
CA CYS A 33 3.71 -3.59 -4.21
C CYS A 33 4.57 -4.68 -4.86
N LEU A 34 4.21 -5.96 -4.72
CA LEU A 34 4.88 -7.09 -5.39
C LEU A 34 4.81 -7.00 -6.92
N THR A 35 3.84 -6.23 -7.45
CA THR A 35 3.70 -5.96 -8.88
C THR A 35 3.98 -4.48 -9.18
N ASP A 36 3.25 -3.56 -8.54
CA ASP A 36 3.25 -2.14 -8.92
C ASP A 36 4.60 -1.45 -8.67
N TRP A 37 5.26 -1.82 -7.57
CA TRP A 37 6.48 -1.17 -7.11
C TRP A 37 7.72 -2.05 -7.33
N ALA A 38 7.55 -3.22 -7.92
CA ALA A 38 8.62 -4.20 -8.05
C ALA A 38 9.75 -3.78 -9.01
N ASP A 39 9.54 -2.74 -9.83
CA ASP A 39 10.60 -2.14 -10.65
C ASP A 39 11.32 -0.99 -9.94
N PHE A 40 10.67 -0.37 -8.95
CA PHE A 40 11.26 0.67 -8.10
C PHE A 40 12.00 0.07 -6.89
N HIS A 41 11.44 -1.01 -6.34
CA HIS A 41 11.96 -1.82 -5.24
C HIS A 41 12.05 -3.29 -5.70
N PRO A 42 13.08 -3.65 -6.47
CA PRO A 42 13.25 -5.01 -6.99
C PRO A 42 13.31 -6.08 -5.90
N GLU A 43 13.64 -5.69 -4.68
CA GLU A 43 13.74 -6.57 -3.53
C GLU A 43 12.39 -7.24 -3.18
N TYR A 44 11.25 -6.66 -3.54
CA TYR A 44 9.94 -7.33 -3.38
C TYR A 44 9.89 -8.68 -4.10
N LYS A 45 10.63 -8.84 -5.20
CA LYS A 45 10.73 -10.10 -5.97
C LYS A 45 11.52 -11.18 -5.22
N GLU A 46 12.26 -10.81 -4.17
CA GLU A 46 13.05 -11.75 -3.36
C GLU A 46 12.24 -12.40 -2.25
N LEU A 47 11.04 -11.91 -1.94
CA LEU A 47 10.15 -12.48 -0.91
C LEU A 47 9.79 -13.94 -1.16
N GLN A 48 9.89 -14.41 -2.41
CA GLN A 48 9.76 -15.81 -2.78
C GLN A 48 10.66 -16.74 -1.95
N CYS A 49 11.83 -16.25 -1.52
CA CYS A 49 12.77 -17.11 -0.78
C CYS A 49 12.32 -17.43 0.64
N LEU A 50 11.32 -16.71 1.19
CA LEU A 50 10.68 -17.10 2.44
C LEU A 50 10.10 -18.51 2.36
N ARG A 51 9.70 -18.99 1.18
CA ARG A 51 9.27 -20.38 0.96
C ARG A 51 10.41 -21.39 0.92
N TYR A 52 11.64 -20.97 0.61
CA TYR A 52 12.79 -21.86 0.70
C TYR A 52 13.36 -21.95 2.12
N ILE A 53 13.11 -20.94 2.95
CA ILE A 53 13.62 -20.87 4.32
C ILE A 53 12.64 -21.45 5.34
N LEU A 54 11.35 -21.13 5.21
CA LEU A 54 10.33 -21.51 6.19
C LEU A 54 9.67 -22.85 5.83
N PRO A 55 9.32 -23.68 6.83
CA PRO A 55 8.49 -24.86 6.61
C PRO A 55 7.18 -24.54 5.86
N ASP A 56 6.80 -25.43 4.93
CA ASP A 56 5.54 -25.33 4.17
C ASP A 56 4.28 -25.35 5.05
N THR A 57 4.40 -25.80 6.30
CA THR A 57 3.31 -25.77 7.29
C THR A 57 2.97 -24.37 7.76
N ILE A 58 3.85 -23.38 7.57
CA ILE A 58 3.61 -22.00 8.00
C ILE A 58 2.81 -21.25 6.92
N PRO A 59 1.55 -20.85 7.20
CA PRO A 59 0.74 -20.14 6.22
C PRO A 59 1.30 -18.76 5.89
N ILE A 60 1.19 -18.38 4.62
CA ILE A 60 1.33 -16.98 4.18
C ILE A 60 -0.06 -16.39 3.99
N MET A 61 -0.25 -15.20 4.57
CA MET A 61 -1.38 -14.32 4.30
C MET A 61 -0.87 -13.10 3.54
N ILE A 62 -1.57 -12.72 2.48
CA ILE A 62 -1.33 -11.46 1.77
C ILE A 62 -2.52 -10.53 1.99
N THR A 63 -2.26 -9.25 2.24
CA THR A 63 -3.28 -8.22 2.39
C THR A 63 -3.00 -7.06 1.45
N SER A 64 -4.06 -6.52 0.83
CA SER A 64 -4.00 -5.22 0.19
C SER A 64 -5.40 -4.69 -0.06
N ALA A 65 -5.54 -3.36 0.00
CA ALA A 65 -6.75 -2.67 -0.42
C ALA A 65 -6.92 -2.64 -1.95
N MET A 66 -5.82 -2.73 -2.71
CA MET A 66 -5.81 -2.57 -4.17
C MET A 66 -5.13 -3.74 -4.86
N LEU A 67 -5.80 -4.91 -4.86
CA LEU A 67 -5.29 -6.10 -5.53
C LEU A 67 -6.18 -6.48 -6.72
N THR A 68 -5.75 -6.13 -7.93
CA THR A 68 -6.44 -6.59 -9.15
C THR A 68 -6.24 -8.09 -9.34
N LYS A 69 -7.04 -8.72 -10.22
CA LYS A 69 -6.92 -10.16 -10.50
C LYS A 69 -5.53 -10.54 -11.01
N ASP A 70 -4.95 -9.73 -11.90
CA ASP A 70 -3.63 -9.99 -12.47
C ASP A 70 -2.54 -9.86 -11.40
N MET A 71 -2.64 -8.85 -10.53
CA MET A 71 -1.71 -8.66 -9.41
C MET A 71 -1.82 -9.78 -8.39
N LEU A 72 -3.03 -10.27 -8.10
CA LEU A 72 -3.24 -11.45 -7.27
C LEU A 72 -2.56 -12.67 -7.90
N THR A 73 -2.77 -12.94 -9.18
CA THR A 73 -2.11 -14.05 -9.88
C THR A 73 -0.60 -13.95 -9.81
N ASN A 74 -0.02 -12.77 -10.04
CA ASN A 74 1.41 -12.53 -9.95
C ASN A 74 1.93 -12.75 -8.52
N ALA A 75 1.23 -12.25 -7.50
CA ALA A 75 1.60 -12.43 -6.10
C ALA A 75 1.58 -13.91 -5.69
N LEU A 76 0.54 -14.65 -6.09
CA LEU A 76 0.44 -16.08 -5.82
C LEU A 76 1.56 -16.88 -6.49
N GLN A 77 1.90 -16.54 -7.74
CA GLN A 77 3.02 -17.16 -8.45
C GLN A 77 4.36 -16.86 -7.78
N LEU A 78 4.62 -15.58 -7.48
CA LEU A 78 5.88 -15.15 -6.85
C LEU A 78 6.08 -15.82 -5.49
N LEU A 79 5.03 -15.91 -4.67
CA LEU A 79 5.10 -16.47 -3.32
C LEU A 79 4.89 -17.99 -3.27
N HIS A 80 4.79 -18.65 -4.44
CA HIS A 80 4.49 -20.08 -4.57
C HIS A 80 3.26 -20.51 -3.75
N MET A 81 2.22 -19.67 -3.72
CA MET A 81 0.98 -19.98 -3.03
C MET A 81 0.10 -20.86 -3.92
N HIS A 82 -0.29 -22.03 -3.42
CA HIS A 82 -1.10 -22.95 -4.19
C HIS A 82 -2.59 -22.56 -4.18
N HIS A 83 -3.19 -22.55 -5.37
CA HIS A 83 -4.60 -22.19 -5.56
C HIS A 83 -5.58 -23.16 -4.89
N ASP A 84 -5.22 -24.43 -4.71
CA ASP A 84 -6.05 -25.47 -4.08
C ASP A 84 -6.25 -25.25 -2.58
N LYS A 85 -5.34 -24.51 -1.93
CA LYS A 85 -5.36 -24.18 -0.50
C LYS A 85 -5.63 -22.70 -0.23
N LEU A 86 -5.93 -21.91 -1.26
CA LEU A 86 -6.13 -20.48 -1.15
C LEU A 86 -7.55 -20.15 -0.65
N THR A 87 -7.63 -19.39 0.43
CA THR A 87 -8.89 -18.73 0.85
C THR A 87 -8.79 -17.24 0.52
N ALA A 88 -9.64 -16.76 -0.38
CA ALA A 88 -9.70 -15.35 -0.77
C ALA A 88 -10.89 -14.67 -0.10
N ILE A 89 -10.63 -13.53 0.56
CA ILE A 89 -11.66 -12.67 1.14
C ILE A 89 -11.54 -11.32 0.44
N CYS A 90 -12.59 -10.93 -0.28
CA CYS A 90 -12.65 -9.65 -0.98
C CYS A 90 -13.84 -8.86 -0.46
N GLN A 91 -13.61 -7.60 -0.11
CA GLN A 91 -14.66 -6.66 0.27
C GLN A 91 -14.76 -5.54 -0.74
N SER A 92 -15.97 -5.01 -0.93
CA SER A 92 -16.16 -3.85 -1.79
C SER A 92 -15.45 -2.63 -1.19
N SER A 93 -14.81 -1.83 -2.04
CA SER A 93 -14.28 -0.51 -1.69
C SER A 93 -15.35 0.59 -1.71
N ASP A 94 -16.62 0.24 -1.93
CA ASP A 94 -17.72 1.19 -2.01
C ASP A 94 -17.91 1.95 -0.68
N CYS A 95 -17.77 3.27 -0.75
CA CYS A 95 -18.05 4.17 0.36
C CYS A 95 -19.26 5.06 0.02
N PRO A 96 -20.50 4.66 0.35
CA PRO A 96 -21.72 5.36 -0.08
C PRO A 96 -21.86 6.79 0.49
N LEU A 97 -21.14 7.08 1.58
CA LEU A 97 -21.09 8.41 2.18
C LEU A 97 -20.16 9.37 1.42
N LEU A 98 -19.23 8.86 0.61
CA LEU A 98 -18.34 9.67 -0.21
C LEU A 98 -19.10 10.24 -1.42
N LYS A 99 -19.03 11.57 -1.60
CA LYS A 99 -19.58 12.24 -2.78
C LYS A 99 -18.44 12.66 -3.70
N ILE A 100 -18.40 12.08 -4.90
CA ILE A 100 -17.38 12.36 -5.90
C ILE A 100 -17.93 13.43 -6.85
N GLY A 101 -17.11 14.42 -7.19
CA GLY A 101 -17.45 15.47 -8.14
C GLY A 101 -16.23 15.88 -8.97
N VAL A 102 -16.49 16.27 -10.23
CA VAL A 102 -15.45 16.76 -11.15
C VAL A 102 -15.78 18.20 -11.50
N ARG A 103 -14.78 19.09 -11.41
CA ARG A 103 -14.92 20.51 -11.75
C ARG A 103 -13.82 20.91 -12.72
N LYS A 104 -14.18 21.71 -13.72
CA LYS A 104 -13.19 22.29 -14.65
C LYS A 104 -12.43 23.40 -13.93
N ILE A 105 -11.11 23.35 -14.02
CA ILE A 105 -10.21 24.44 -13.61
C ILE A 105 -10.45 25.63 -14.54
N LYS A 106 -10.77 26.80 -13.98
CA LYS A 106 -11.13 28.01 -14.72
C LYS A 106 -10.02 29.05 -14.72
N TYR A 107 -9.20 29.06 -13.67
CA TYR A 107 -8.14 30.04 -13.47
C TYR A 107 -6.76 29.38 -13.61
N VAL A 108 -5.72 30.20 -13.71
CA VAL A 108 -4.34 29.70 -13.73
C VAL A 108 -4.01 29.05 -12.38
N LEU A 109 -3.38 27.88 -12.38
CA LEU A 109 -3.21 27.04 -11.19
C LEU A 109 -2.54 27.75 -10.02
N ASN A 110 -1.50 28.55 -10.29
CA ASN A 110 -0.76 29.32 -9.28
C ASN A 110 -1.56 30.43 -8.58
N THR A 111 -2.78 30.73 -9.06
CA THR A 111 -3.67 31.70 -8.41
C THR A 111 -4.50 31.08 -7.28
N TYR A 112 -4.60 29.74 -7.24
CA TYR A 112 -5.43 28.98 -6.30
C TYR A 112 -6.91 29.40 -6.26
N ALA A 113 -7.39 30.22 -7.20
CA ALA A 113 -8.72 30.81 -7.16
C ALA A 113 -9.85 29.76 -7.27
N ASP A 114 -9.59 28.65 -7.98
CA ASP A 114 -10.55 27.53 -8.07
C ASP A 114 -10.75 26.78 -6.74
N LEU A 115 -9.87 26.97 -5.75
CA LEU A 115 -9.99 26.37 -4.41
C LEU A 115 -10.80 27.21 -3.43
N ALA A 116 -11.25 28.41 -3.83
CA ALA A 116 -11.96 29.34 -2.94
C ALA A 116 -13.23 28.74 -2.29
N PHE A 117 -13.83 27.71 -2.90
CA PHE A 117 -15.00 27.01 -2.34
C PHE A 117 -14.70 26.24 -1.05
N LEU A 118 -13.43 25.96 -0.74
CA LEU A 118 -13.01 25.28 0.49
C LEU A 118 -13.08 26.19 1.71
N ILE A 119 -13.07 27.52 1.51
CA ILE A 119 -13.13 28.51 2.59
C ILE A 119 -14.54 29.09 2.66
N PRO A 120 -15.16 29.20 3.85
CA PRO A 120 -16.44 29.87 4.01
C PRO A 120 -16.42 31.30 3.47
N THR A 121 -17.47 31.70 2.76
CA THR A 121 -17.57 33.05 2.21
C THR A 121 -17.55 34.09 3.34
N GLY A 122 -16.60 35.03 3.26
CA GLY A 122 -16.44 36.09 4.27
C GLY A 122 -15.68 35.68 5.53
N TRP A 123 -15.00 34.53 5.52
CA TRP A 123 -14.14 34.09 6.63
C TRP A 123 -13.06 35.13 6.98
N LYS A 124 -12.90 35.40 8.27
CA LYS A 124 -11.92 36.31 8.84
C LYS A 124 -10.96 35.56 9.75
N ILE A 125 -9.79 36.14 10.00
CA ILE A 125 -8.76 35.58 10.89
C ILE A 125 -9.27 35.32 12.31
N SER A 126 -10.28 36.07 12.77
CA SER A 126 -10.91 35.87 14.09
C SER A 126 -11.90 34.70 14.14
N ASP A 127 -12.30 34.16 12.99
CA ASP A 127 -13.31 33.12 12.90
C ASP A 127 -12.71 31.73 13.18
N PRO A 128 -13.54 30.74 13.57
CA PRO A 128 -13.08 29.37 13.71
C PRO A 128 -12.46 28.84 12.43
N LEU A 129 -11.47 27.94 12.57
CA LEU A 129 -10.82 27.31 11.43
C LEU A 129 -11.86 26.55 10.57
N PRO A 130 -11.74 26.59 9.24
CA PRO A 130 -12.54 25.76 8.35
C PRO A 130 -12.39 24.25 8.69
N PRO A 131 -13.34 23.41 8.24
CA PRO A 131 -13.19 21.96 8.31
C PRO A 131 -11.86 21.51 7.71
N LYS A 132 -11.23 20.50 8.31
CA LYS A 132 -9.98 19.94 7.79
C LYS A 132 -10.21 19.35 6.40
N PHE A 133 -9.31 19.67 5.48
CA PHE A 133 -9.28 19.13 4.13
C PHE A 133 -7.84 18.79 3.72
N LEU A 134 -7.69 17.99 2.67
CA LEU A 134 -6.42 17.65 2.05
C LEU A 134 -6.50 17.99 0.56
N ILE A 135 -5.46 18.61 0.04
CA ILE A 135 -5.29 18.92 -1.38
C ILE A 135 -4.00 18.25 -1.84
N PHE A 136 -4.08 17.51 -2.93
CA PHE A 136 -2.91 16.94 -3.58
C PHE A 136 -2.49 17.85 -4.73
N PHE A 137 -1.19 18.09 -4.83
CA PHE A 137 -0.56 18.83 -5.92
C PHE A 137 0.42 17.90 -6.64
N ASP A 138 0.63 18.14 -7.92
CA ASP A 138 1.55 17.35 -8.74
C ASP A 138 3.03 17.63 -8.40
N ASN A 139 3.33 18.82 -7.85
CA ASN A 139 4.69 19.22 -7.47
C ASN A 139 4.72 19.76 -6.02
N ILE A 140 5.81 19.44 -5.31
CA ILE A 140 6.11 19.95 -3.97
C ILE A 140 6.14 21.49 -3.94
N GLN A 141 6.66 22.12 -5.01
CA GLN A 141 6.74 23.59 -5.11
C GLN A 141 5.36 24.26 -5.07
N ASP A 142 4.32 23.60 -5.56
CA ASP A 142 2.95 24.12 -5.54
C ASP A 142 2.27 23.89 -4.17
N ALA A 143 2.79 22.98 -3.35
CA ALA A 143 2.25 22.66 -2.03
C ALA A 143 2.84 23.53 -0.91
N ILE A 144 4.05 24.05 -1.10
CA ILE A 144 4.76 24.90 -0.13
C ILE A 144 4.48 26.36 -0.50
N ILE A 145 3.38 26.90 0.03
CA ILE A 145 3.01 28.32 -0.08
C ILE A 145 3.66 29.12 1.05
#